data_AF-A0A815J5I1-F1
#
_entry.id   AF-A0A815J5I1-F1
#
_cell.length_a   1.000
_cell.length_b   1.000
_cell.length_c   1.000
_cell.angle_alpha   90.00
_cell.angle_beta   90.00
_cell.angle_gamma   90.00
#
_symmetry.space_group_name_H-M   'P 1'
#
loop_
_entity.id
_entity.type
_entity.pdbx_description
1 polymer ?
#
loop_
_entity_poly.entity_id
_entity_poly.type
_entity_poly.pdbx_seq_one_letter_code
_entity_poly.pdbx_strand_id
1 'polypeptide(L)'
;MFEYLDDGDTQYVSFNCGWIQLQDPSRIEQFLVEMAPSKINDSMGFKWISVYNPSKAENYEIPNVSALRQEYQQLRQLNLFQIERLARKYNVLSGKWMCFVPTSHVDYVWSCIARAVVQGRLGYLAKVAVSQRGGSVIHVICVYTNNYLDSVERKIIKYELKNILIEANTNVRRLSYKPDIYTHLGIYQNHPVFSETIDWIRW
;
A
#
# COMPACT_ATOMS: atom_id res chain seq x y z
N MET A 1 4.71 8.83 -26.85
CA MET A 1 3.58 9.20 -27.72
C MET A 1 2.36 8.64 -27.01
N PHE A 2 1.69 9.50 -26.24
CA PHE A 2 0.57 9.15 -25.39
C PHE A 2 -0.69 9.26 -26.24
N GLU A 3 -1.03 8.18 -26.94
CA GLU A 3 -2.37 7.98 -27.48
C GLU A 3 -2.88 6.75 -26.78
N TYR A 4 -3.78 6.93 -25.81
CA TYR A 4 -4.80 6.01 -25.33
C TYR A 4 -5.22 6.50 -23.95
N LEU A 5 -6.12 7.47 -23.98
CA LEU A 5 -7.24 7.75 -23.08
C LEU A 5 -7.58 9.22 -23.36
N ASP A 6 -8.59 9.41 -24.19
CA ASP A 6 -9.16 10.69 -24.56
C ASP A 6 -9.53 11.46 -23.27
N ASP A 7 -9.23 12.76 -23.21
CA ASP A 7 -9.41 13.66 -22.05
C ASP A 7 -10.89 13.79 -21.59
N GLY A 8 -11.82 13.05 -22.22
CA GLY A 8 -13.24 13.02 -21.90
C GLY A 8 -13.73 11.85 -21.02
N ASP A 9 -13.03 10.71 -20.95
CA ASP A 9 -13.67 9.44 -20.53
C ASP A 9 -13.42 8.97 -19.09
N THR A 10 -12.57 9.64 -18.30
CA THR A 10 -12.33 9.25 -16.90
C THR A 10 -12.20 10.45 -15.95
N GLN A 11 -13.24 11.29 -15.88
CA GLN A 11 -13.32 12.43 -14.95
C GLN A 11 -13.16 12.07 -13.46
N TYR A 12 -13.20 10.78 -13.11
CA TYR A 12 -13.15 10.27 -11.75
C TYR A 12 -11.81 9.57 -11.40
N VAL A 13 -10.82 9.59 -12.30
CA VAL A 13 -9.50 8.98 -12.10
C VAL A 13 -8.43 10.05 -12.22
N SER A 14 -7.38 9.98 -11.39
CA SER A 14 -6.17 10.78 -11.61
C SER A 14 -4.98 9.90 -11.99
N PHE A 15 -4.15 10.45 -12.88
CA PHE A 15 -2.90 9.86 -13.34
C PHE A 15 -1.74 10.73 -12.84
N ASN A 16 -1.05 10.28 -11.79
CA ASN A 16 0.06 11.03 -11.19
C ASN A 16 1.27 10.14 -10.99
N CYS A 17 2.44 10.55 -11.51
CA CYS A 17 3.74 9.96 -11.21
C CYS A 17 3.78 8.41 -11.20
N GLY A 18 3.11 7.76 -12.16
CA GLY A 18 3.07 6.30 -12.29
C GLY A 18 1.98 5.60 -11.47
N TRP A 19 0.90 6.31 -11.10
CA TRP A 19 -0.23 5.75 -10.33
C TRP A 19 -1.55 6.12 -11.01
N ILE A 20 -2.50 5.19 -10.97
CA ILE A 20 -3.89 5.36 -11.34
C ILE A 20 -4.70 5.40 -10.04
N GLN A 21 -5.42 6.47 -9.75
CA GLN A 21 -6.14 6.61 -8.48
C GLN A 21 -7.61 6.98 -8.66
N LEU A 22 -8.49 6.22 -8.00
CA LEU A 22 -9.91 6.57 -7.85
C LEU A 22 -10.08 7.91 -7.12
N GLN A 23 -10.79 8.85 -7.73
CA GLN A 23 -11.15 10.16 -7.15
C GLN A 23 -12.56 10.19 -6.58
N ASP A 24 -13.52 9.54 -7.25
CA ASP A 24 -14.92 9.49 -6.81
C ASP A 24 -15.25 8.10 -6.27
N PRO A 25 -15.41 7.93 -4.94
CA PRO A 25 -15.75 6.64 -4.34
C PRO A 25 -17.03 6.00 -4.87
N SER A 26 -17.97 6.79 -5.41
CA SER A 26 -19.22 6.27 -5.99
C SER A 26 -19.00 5.48 -7.29
N ARG A 27 -17.85 5.67 -7.94
CA ARG A 27 -17.46 5.02 -9.21
C ARG A 27 -16.67 3.72 -9.01
N ILE A 28 -16.58 3.20 -7.78
CA ILE A 28 -15.73 2.05 -7.46
C ILE A 28 -15.97 0.82 -8.35
N GLU A 29 -17.22 0.49 -8.70
CA GLU A 29 -17.49 -0.69 -9.54
C GLU A 29 -16.98 -0.50 -10.97
N GLN A 30 -17.20 0.69 -11.55
CA GLN A 30 -16.68 1.03 -12.88
C GLN A 30 -15.14 1.03 -12.89
N PHE A 31 -14.54 1.65 -11.87
CA PHE A 31 -13.09 1.68 -11.69
C PHE A 31 -12.48 0.28 -11.63
N LEU A 32 -13.10 -0.66 -10.92
CA LEU A 32 -12.59 -2.02 -10.78
C LEU A 32 -12.66 -2.83 -12.08
N VAL A 33 -13.63 -2.52 -12.94
CA VAL A 33 -13.77 -3.14 -14.26
C VAL A 33 -12.73 -2.59 -15.23
N GLU A 34 -12.57 -1.26 -15.27
CA GLU A 34 -11.66 -0.58 -16.20
C GLU A 34 -10.19 -0.73 -15.76
N MET A 35 -9.93 -0.69 -14.46
CA MET A 35 -8.60 -0.68 -13.87
C MET A 35 -8.26 -2.00 -13.17
N ALA A 36 -8.34 -3.10 -13.93
CA ALA A 36 -7.98 -4.44 -13.45
C ALA A 36 -6.44 -4.61 -13.37
N PRO A 37 -5.86 -4.94 -12.19
CA PRO A 37 -4.42 -5.07 -12.02
C PRO A 37 -3.75 -6.13 -12.90
N SER A 38 -4.48 -7.19 -13.28
CA SER A 38 -3.99 -8.24 -14.17
C SER A 38 -3.86 -7.77 -15.62
N LYS A 39 -4.65 -6.78 -16.04
CA LYS A 39 -4.76 -6.29 -17.43
C LYS A 39 -3.89 -5.07 -17.69
N ILE A 40 -3.74 -4.21 -16.69
CA ILE A 40 -2.86 -3.05 -16.77
C ILE A 40 -1.42 -3.54 -16.59
N ASN A 41 -0.53 -3.04 -17.45
CA ASN A 41 0.89 -3.33 -17.34
C ASN A 41 1.73 -2.06 -17.35
N ASP A 42 2.96 -2.19 -16.86
CA ASP A 42 3.90 -1.08 -16.70
C ASP A 42 4.37 -0.42 -18.00
N SER A 43 4.09 -1.03 -19.17
CA SER A 43 4.36 -0.39 -20.46
C SER A 43 3.48 0.84 -20.71
N MET A 44 2.33 0.92 -20.05
CA MET A 44 1.42 2.07 -20.08
C MET A 44 1.92 3.24 -19.21
N GLY A 45 3.09 3.11 -18.56
CA GLY A 45 3.67 4.14 -17.70
C GLY A 45 3.14 4.13 -16.26
N PHE A 46 2.19 3.25 -15.95
CA PHE A 46 1.64 3.09 -14.60
C PHE A 46 2.31 1.94 -13.86
N LYS A 47 2.58 2.13 -12.57
CA LYS A 47 3.16 1.11 -11.67
C LYS A 47 2.17 0.66 -10.60
N TRP A 48 1.21 1.51 -10.27
CA TRP A 48 0.28 1.31 -9.17
C TRP A 48 -1.14 1.68 -9.56
N ILE A 49 -2.10 0.95 -9.03
CA ILE A 49 -3.52 1.35 -8.97
C ILE A 49 -3.84 1.57 -7.49
N SER A 50 -4.51 2.66 -7.14
CA SER A 50 -4.84 3.00 -5.75
C SER A 50 -6.29 3.43 -5.55
N VAL A 51 -6.78 3.18 -4.34
CA VAL A 51 -8.02 3.74 -3.80
C VAL A 51 -7.75 4.34 -2.43
N TYR A 52 -8.52 5.36 -2.08
CA TYR A 52 -8.33 6.15 -0.88
C TYR A 52 -9.67 6.45 -0.21
N ASN A 53 -9.66 6.59 1.11
CA ASN A 53 -10.82 7.02 1.89
C ASN A 53 -10.47 8.26 2.73
N PRO A 54 -10.99 9.45 2.39
CA PRO A 54 -10.66 10.69 3.07
C PRO A 54 -11.07 10.71 4.54
N SER A 55 -12.18 10.07 4.92
CA SER A 55 -12.65 10.09 6.32
C SER A 55 -11.72 9.33 7.26
N LYS A 56 -10.91 8.40 6.72
CA LYS A 56 -9.88 7.68 7.47
C LYS A 56 -8.55 8.42 7.54
N ALA A 57 -8.40 9.55 6.87
CA ALA A 57 -7.17 10.35 6.85
C ALA A 57 -7.34 11.76 7.42
N GLU A 58 -8.46 12.06 8.07
CA GLU A 58 -8.79 13.40 8.60
C GLU A 58 -7.71 13.96 9.54
N ASN A 59 -7.02 13.10 10.29
CA ASN A 59 -5.95 13.46 11.21
C ASN A 59 -4.54 13.21 10.63
N TYR A 60 -4.41 13.14 9.30
CA TYR A 60 -3.12 12.92 8.67
C TYR A 60 -2.26 14.18 8.72
N GLU A 61 -1.31 14.19 9.64
CA GLU A 61 -0.25 15.20 9.68
C GLU A 61 0.85 14.87 8.67
N ILE A 62 1.34 15.88 7.93
CA ILE A 62 2.35 15.68 6.89
C ILE A 62 3.70 15.30 7.54
N PRO A 63 4.30 14.14 7.20
CA PRO A 63 5.57 13.71 7.76
C PRO A 63 6.74 14.60 7.28
N ASN A 64 7.66 14.95 8.19
CA ASN A 64 8.91 15.64 7.83
C ASN A 64 10.02 14.63 7.47
N VAL A 65 9.86 13.98 6.31
CA VAL A 65 10.78 12.94 5.82
C VAL A 65 12.19 13.48 5.58
N SER A 66 12.32 14.74 5.17
CA SER A 66 13.63 15.36 4.92
C SER A 66 14.45 15.47 6.20
N ALA A 67 13.87 16.04 7.26
CA ALA A 67 14.54 16.17 8.55
C ALA A 67 14.80 14.81 9.21
N LEU A 68 13.88 13.84 9.06
CA LEU A 68 14.10 12.45 9.46
C LEU A 68 15.40 11.89 8.83
N ARG A 69 15.56 12.03 7.52
CA ARG A 69 16.74 11.50 6.80
C ARG A 69 18.03 12.20 7.25
N GLN A 70 17.98 13.51 7.45
CA GLN A 70 19.13 14.29 7.91
C GLN A 70 19.61 13.83 9.29
N GLU A 71 18.70 13.67 10.26
CA GLU A 71 19.08 13.21 11.60
C GLU A 71 19.52 11.73 11.60
N TYR A 72 18.86 10.89 10.81
CA TYR A 72 19.27 9.48 10.66
C TYR A 72 20.71 9.33 10.16
N GLN A 73 21.15 10.16 9.21
CA GLN A 73 22.53 10.14 8.70
C GLN A 73 23.58 10.53 9.75
N GLN A 74 23.20 11.24 10.81
CA GLN A 74 24.08 11.64 11.90
C GLN A 74 24.20 10.57 12.99
N LEU A 75 23.36 9.53 12.97
CA LEU A 75 23.44 8.43 13.94
C LEU A 75 24.71 7.63 13.70
N ARG A 76 25.58 7.59 14.71
CA ARG A 76 26.84 6.82 14.68
C ARG A 76 26.61 5.31 14.83
N GLN A 77 25.52 4.93 15.47
CA GLN A 77 25.12 3.54 15.68
C GLN A 77 23.62 3.42 15.42
N LEU A 78 23.23 2.29 14.84
CA LEU A 78 21.85 2.02 14.54
C LEU A 78 21.20 1.29 15.71
N ASN A 79 20.07 1.83 16.18
CA ASN A 79 19.28 1.26 17.25
C ASN A 79 17.79 1.44 16.91
N LEU A 80 17.00 0.36 16.96
CA LEU A 80 15.56 0.39 16.64
C LEU A 80 14.79 1.37 17.53
N PHE A 81 15.17 1.50 18.81
CA PHE A 81 14.57 2.49 19.71
C PHE A 81 14.80 3.93 19.21
N GLN A 82 16.00 4.22 18.70
CA GLN A 82 16.29 5.53 18.11
C GLN A 82 15.48 5.76 16.83
N ILE A 83 15.32 4.73 16.00
CA ILE A 83 14.51 4.82 14.78
C ILE A 83 13.04 5.09 15.14
N GLU A 84 12.46 4.38 16.12
CA GLU A 84 11.10 4.66 16.60
C GLU A 84 10.98 6.10 17.13
N ARG A 85 11.97 6.57 17.90
CA ARG A 85 12.00 7.96 18.40
C ARG A 85 11.99 8.96 17.24
N LEU A 86 12.74 8.72 16.18
CA LEU A 86 12.72 9.56 14.98
C LEU A 86 11.37 9.52 14.26
N ALA A 87 10.70 8.35 14.22
CA ALA A 87 9.37 8.22 13.64
C ALA A 87 8.38 9.14 14.34
N ARG A 88 8.39 9.14 15.68
CA ARG A 88 7.53 10.01 16.49
C ARG A 88 7.91 11.48 16.32
N LYS A 89 9.20 11.80 16.38
CA LYS A 89 9.70 13.18 16.27
C LYS A 89 9.32 13.85 14.95
N TYR A 90 9.35 13.10 13.86
CA TYR A 90 9.12 13.62 12.50
C TYR A 90 7.78 13.20 11.89
N ASN A 91 6.89 12.67 12.74
CA ASN A 91 5.57 12.21 12.38
C ASN A 91 5.53 11.20 11.20
N VAL A 92 6.54 10.33 11.11
CA VAL A 92 6.61 9.26 10.10
C VAL A 92 5.99 7.99 10.69
N LEU A 93 4.69 8.09 10.95
CA LEU A 93 3.93 7.09 11.72
C LEU A 93 3.12 6.13 10.84
N SER A 94 2.95 6.39 9.55
CA SER A 94 2.24 5.47 8.69
C SER A 94 2.99 4.14 8.54
N GLY A 95 2.26 3.11 8.11
CA GLY A 95 2.83 1.81 7.79
C GLY A 95 1.88 1.04 6.89
N LYS A 96 2.33 -0.11 6.38
CA LYS A 96 1.55 -0.88 5.42
C LYS A 96 1.57 -2.37 5.70
N TRP A 97 0.39 -2.98 5.64
CA TRP A 97 0.26 -4.42 5.39
C TRP A 97 0.56 -4.69 3.93
N MET A 98 1.30 -5.77 3.65
CA MET A 98 1.62 -6.23 2.31
C MET A 98 1.20 -7.70 2.17
N CYS A 99 0.41 -7.99 1.15
CA CYS A 99 0.11 -9.34 0.70
C CYS A 99 0.58 -9.56 -0.74
N PHE A 100 0.98 -10.79 -1.03
CA PHE A 100 1.52 -11.19 -2.32
C PHE A 100 0.55 -12.19 -2.94
N VAL A 101 -0.19 -11.74 -3.95
CA VAL A 101 -1.35 -12.45 -4.51
C VAL A 101 -1.02 -12.95 -5.92
N PRO A 102 -1.29 -14.23 -6.24
CA PRO A 102 -1.13 -14.73 -7.61
C PRO A 102 -1.99 -13.94 -8.60
N THR A 103 -1.49 -13.74 -9.81
CA THR A 103 -2.19 -13.00 -10.87
C THR A 103 -3.58 -13.58 -11.18
N SER A 104 -3.76 -14.89 -11.03
CA SER A 104 -5.07 -15.53 -11.24
C SER A 104 -6.15 -15.12 -10.22
N HIS A 105 -5.77 -14.52 -9.08
CA HIS A 105 -6.68 -14.07 -8.03
C HIS A 105 -6.62 -12.56 -7.78
N VAL A 106 -5.67 -11.84 -8.40
CA VAL A 106 -5.37 -10.45 -8.03
C VAL A 106 -6.57 -9.53 -8.24
N ASP A 107 -7.29 -9.66 -9.35
CA ASP A 107 -8.43 -8.78 -9.67
C ASP A 107 -9.55 -8.94 -8.64
N TYR A 108 -9.88 -10.18 -8.26
CA TYR A 108 -10.89 -10.46 -7.24
C TYR A 108 -10.46 -9.91 -5.87
N VAL A 109 -9.25 -10.25 -5.41
CA VAL A 109 -8.74 -9.81 -4.10
C VAL A 109 -8.64 -8.28 -4.04
N TRP A 110 -8.15 -7.65 -5.12
CA TRP A 110 -8.10 -6.20 -5.23
C TRP A 110 -9.49 -5.58 -5.14
N SER A 111 -10.49 -6.16 -5.82
CA SER A 111 -11.87 -5.67 -5.75
C SER A 111 -12.43 -5.68 -4.33
N CYS A 112 -12.16 -6.74 -3.55
CA CYS A 112 -12.58 -6.83 -2.15
C CYS A 112 -11.89 -5.79 -1.28
N ILE A 113 -10.56 -5.67 -1.40
CA ILE A 113 -9.75 -4.70 -0.64
C ILE A 113 -10.17 -3.27 -0.97
N ALA A 114 -10.35 -2.96 -2.26
CA ALA A 114 -10.65 -1.62 -2.71
C ALA A 114 -12.02 -1.14 -2.19
N ARG A 115 -13.06 -2.01 -2.29
CA ARG A 115 -14.37 -1.75 -1.68
C ARG A 115 -14.26 -1.56 -0.17
N ALA A 116 -13.48 -2.41 0.51
CA ALA A 116 -13.32 -2.34 1.96
C ALA A 116 -12.61 -1.04 2.41
N VAL A 117 -11.65 -0.51 1.63
CA VAL A 117 -11.06 0.82 1.86
C VAL A 117 -12.09 1.92 1.68
N VAL A 118 -12.78 1.95 0.54
CA VAL A 118 -13.82 2.97 0.24
C VAL A 118 -14.93 2.98 1.31
N GLN A 119 -15.31 1.81 1.83
CA GLN A 119 -16.29 1.66 2.90
C GLN A 119 -15.74 1.95 4.31
N GLY A 120 -14.45 2.23 4.46
CA GLY A 120 -13.82 2.54 5.76
C GLY A 120 -13.63 1.33 6.68
N ARG A 121 -13.70 0.11 6.14
CA ARG A 121 -13.46 -1.15 6.87
C ARG A 121 -11.97 -1.49 6.95
N LEU A 122 -11.19 -1.04 5.97
CA LEU A 122 -9.73 -1.08 6.01
C LEU A 122 -9.16 0.32 6.32
N GLY A 123 -7.84 0.46 6.23
CA GLY A 123 -7.17 1.74 6.43
C GLY A 123 -7.40 2.71 5.28
N TYR A 124 -6.75 3.88 5.35
CA TYR A 124 -7.10 5.04 4.53
C TYR A 124 -6.70 4.91 3.05
N LEU A 125 -5.72 4.08 2.72
CA LEU A 125 -5.19 3.93 1.37
C LEU A 125 -4.88 2.46 1.10
N ALA A 126 -5.22 1.98 -0.09
CA ALA A 126 -4.65 0.76 -0.63
C ALA A 126 -4.09 0.99 -2.02
N LYS A 127 -3.08 0.21 -2.38
CA LYS A 127 -2.53 0.18 -3.73
C LYS A 127 -2.09 -1.21 -4.13
N VAL A 128 -2.19 -1.51 -5.42
CA VAL A 128 -1.76 -2.77 -6.02
C VAL A 128 -0.77 -2.49 -7.14
N ALA A 129 0.31 -3.26 -7.18
CA ALA A 129 1.27 -3.17 -8.28
C ALA A 129 0.65 -3.77 -9.55
N VAL A 130 0.80 -3.08 -10.68
CA VAL A 130 0.32 -3.59 -11.99
C VAL A 130 1.21 -4.72 -12.51
N SER A 131 0.78 -5.38 -13.58
CA SER A 131 1.57 -6.43 -14.23
C SER A 131 2.86 -5.87 -14.83
N GLN A 132 3.98 -6.59 -14.71
CA GLN A 132 5.24 -6.21 -15.39
C GLN A 132 5.20 -6.64 -16.87
N ARG A 133 5.96 -5.98 -17.74
CA ARG A 133 6.22 -6.45 -19.11
C ARG A 133 6.68 -7.91 -19.10
N GLY A 134 5.99 -8.77 -19.85
CA GLY A 134 6.20 -10.22 -19.84
C GLY A 134 5.28 -11.00 -18.90
N GLY A 135 4.44 -10.29 -18.14
CA GLY A 135 3.49 -10.85 -17.19
C GLY A 135 4.07 -10.96 -15.79
N SER A 136 3.31 -10.52 -14.79
CA SER A 136 3.58 -10.87 -13.38
C SER A 136 2.97 -12.25 -13.07
N VAL A 137 3.63 -13.04 -12.22
CA VAL A 137 3.04 -14.24 -11.60
C VAL A 137 2.38 -13.90 -10.27
N ILE A 138 2.89 -12.84 -9.62
CA ILE A 138 2.49 -12.39 -8.28
C ILE A 138 2.42 -10.87 -8.30
N HIS A 139 1.38 -10.32 -7.68
CA HIS A 139 1.21 -8.89 -7.43
C HIS A 139 1.32 -8.60 -5.94
N VAL A 140 1.91 -7.46 -5.60
CA VAL A 140 1.86 -6.94 -4.22
C VAL A 140 0.68 -6.00 -4.06
N ILE A 141 -0.12 -6.21 -3.02
CA ILE A 141 -1.15 -5.27 -2.57
C ILE A 141 -0.70 -4.72 -1.20
N CYS A 142 -0.70 -3.40 -1.08
CA CYS A 142 -0.38 -2.68 0.14
C CYS A 142 -1.63 -2.02 0.70
N VAL A 143 -1.91 -2.18 1.99
CA VAL A 143 -2.98 -1.47 2.72
C VAL A 143 -2.37 -0.70 3.87
N TYR A 144 -2.58 0.61 3.88
CA TYR A 144 -1.91 1.55 4.77
C TYR A 144 -2.71 1.80 6.04
N THR A 145 -1.99 1.95 7.15
CA THR A 145 -2.50 2.33 8.47
C THR A 145 -1.97 3.73 8.80
N ASN A 146 -2.73 4.53 9.55
CA ASN A 146 -2.32 5.88 9.91
C ASN A 146 -1.15 5.88 10.88
N ASN A 147 -1.16 4.94 11.84
CA ASN A 147 -0.14 4.86 12.87
C ASN A 147 0.29 3.40 13.10
N TYR A 148 1.54 3.07 12.78
CA TYR A 148 2.07 1.73 12.95
C TYR A 148 2.20 1.28 14.41
N LEU A 149 2.17 2.23 15.34
CA LEU A 149 2.19 1.98 16.78
C LEU A 149 0.79 1.66 17.32
N ASP A 150 -0.27 1.95 16.55
CA ASP A 150 -1.63 1.55 16.89
C ASP A 150 -1.82 0.05 16.63
N SER A 151 -1.62 -0.73 17.68
CA SER A 151 -1.78 -2.18 17.61
C SER A 151 -3.23 -2.62 17.36
N VAL A 152 -4.22 -1.79 17.70
CA VAL A 152 -5.65 -2.12 17.53
C VAL A 152 -6.03 -1.97 16.06
N GLU A 153 -5.72 -0.82 15.45
CA GLU A 153 -5.94 -0.59 14.00
C GLU A 153 -5.25 -1.69 13.18
N ARG A 154 -3.98 -1.99 13.50
CA ARG A 154 -3.23 -3.05 12.81
C ARG A 154 -3.89 -4.42 12.93
N LYS A 155 -4.42 -4.79 14.10
CA LYS A 155 -5.07 -6.10 14.32
C LYS A 155 -6.40 -6.21 13.57
N ILE A 156 -7.20 -5.15 13.56
CA ILE A 156 -8.49 -5.11 12.82
C ILE A 156 -8.23 -5.28 11.32
N ILE A 157 -7.33 -4.46 10.75
CA ILE A 157 -6.98 -4.54 9.33
C ILE A 157 -6.39 -5.90 8.96
N LYS A 158 -5.54 -6.47 9.83
CA LYS A 158 -4.99 -7.83 9.62
C LYS A 158 -6.08 -8.89 9.54
N TYR A 159 -7.06 -8.83 10.44
CA TYR A 159 -8.17 -9.79 10.48
C TYR A 159 -9.02 -9.69 9.21
N GLU A 160 -9.36 -8.48 8.80
CA GLU A 160 -10.14 -8.24 7.58
C GLU A 160 -9.41 -8.73 6.33
N LEU A 161 -8.11 -8.40 6.19
CA LEU A 161 -7.28 -8.90 5.10
C LEU A 161 -7.18 -10.42 5.07
N LYS A 162 -7.05 -11.05 6.24
CA LYS A 162 -7.03 -12.51 6.38
C LYS A 162 -8.34 -13.12 5.84
N ASN A 163 -9.49 -12.56 6.21
CA ASN A 163 -10.79 -13.07 5.75
C ASN A 163 -10.94 -12.96 4.24
N ILE A 164 -10.61 -11.80 3.66
CA ILE A 164 -10.62 -11.60 2.21
C ILE A 164 -9.76 -12.66 1.49
N LEU A 165 -8.54 -12.92 2.00
CA LEU A 165 -7.62 -13.89 1.38
C LEU A 165 -8.09 -15.35 1.50
N ILE A 166 -8.81 -15.68 2.58
CA ILE A 166 -9.42 -17.00 2.80
C ILE A 166 -10.62 -17.18 1.87
N GLU A 167 -11.54 -16.22 1.84
CA GLU A 167 -12.73 -16.24 0.98
C GLU A 167 -12.36 -16.31 -0.50
N ALA A 168 -11.30 -15.61 -0.90
CA ALA A 168 -10.76 -15.64 -2.26
C ALA A 168 -10.04 -16.96 -2.62
N ASN A 169 -9.91 -17.91 -1.70
CA ASN A 169 -9.25 -19.21 -1.89
C ASN A 169 -7.83 -19.10 -2.51
N THR A 170 -7.09 -18.05 -2.16
CA THR A 170 -5.81 -17.69 -2.80
C THR A 170 -4.62 -18.60 -2.47
N ASN A 171 -4.77 -19.49 -1.48
CA ASN A 171 -3.67 -20.16 -0.77
C ASN A 171 -2.61 -19.23 -0.14
N VAL A 172 -2.82 -17.92 -0.14
CA VAL A 172 -1.97 -16.96 0.57
C VAL A 172 -2.22 -17.09 2.07
N ARG A 173 -1.16 -17.38 2.81
CA ARG A 173 -1.17 -17.60 4.27
C ARG A 173 -0.14 -16.74 4.99
N ARG A 174 0.28 -15.65 4.34
CA ARG A 174 1.29 -14.74 4.87
C ARG A 174 0.92 -13.29 4.59
N LEU A 175 0.99 -12.49 5.63
CA LEU A 175 0.96 -11.04 5.61
C LEU A 175 2.28 -10.54 6.17
N SER A 176 2.76 -9.43 5.64
CA SER A 176 3.87 -8.70 6.25
C SER A 176 3.43 -7.30 6.60
N TYR A 177 3.96 -6.76 7.69
CA TYR A 177 3.75 -5.37 8.05
C TYR A 177 5.08 -4.62 8.05
N LYS A 178 5.12 -3.46 7.37
CA LYS A 178 6.31 -2.62 7.29
C LYS A 178 5.95 -1.15 7.58
N PRO A 179 6.41 -0.60 8.72
CA PRO A 179 6.39 0.84 8.98
C PRO A 179 7.02 1.66 7.84
N ASP A 180 6.46 2.83 7.53
CA ASP A 180 6.96 3.68 6.45
C ASP A 180 8.31 4.30 6.76
N ILE A 181 8.63 4.54 8.02
CA ILE A 181 9.97 5.00 8.42
C ILE A 181 11.08 4.12 7.83
N TYR A 182 10.96 2.79 7.89
CA TYR A 182 11.95 1.88 7.30
C TYR A 182 12.04 2.01 5.78
N THR A 183 10.94 2.35 5.11
CA THR A 183 10.92 2.63 3.67
C THR A 183 11.65 3.95 3.37
N HIS A 184 11.40 4.99 4.15
CA HIS A 184 12.02 6.30 4.00
C HIS A 184 13.52 6.32 4.29
N LEU A 185 13.97 5.46 5.21
CA LEU A 185 15.37 5.27 5.59
C LEU A 185 16.15 4.27 4.70
N GLY A 186 15.49 3.65 3.72
CA GLY A 186 16.16 2.71 2.81
C GLY A 186 16.45 1.33 3.41
N ILE A 187 15.73 0.94 4.47
CA ILE A 187 15.89 -0.35 5.14
C ILE A 187 15.10 -1.41 4.37
N TYR A 188 15.80 -2.16 3.53
CA TYR A 188 15.29 -3.26 2.69
C TYR A 188 16.08 -4.54 2.93
N GLN A 189 15.78 -5.62 2.18
CA GLN A 189 16.30 -6.98 2.44
C GLN A 189 17.81 -7.09 2.69
N ASN A 190 18.62 -6.24 2.06
CA ASN A 190 20.08 -6.26 2.19
C ASN A 190 20.62 -5.35 3.32
N HIS A 191 19.74 -4.70 4.08
CA HIS A 191 20.11 -3.81 5.18
C HIS A 191 20.33 -4.62 6.47
N PRO A 192 21.39 -4.33 7.27
CA PRO A 192 21.78 -5.17 8.42
C PRO A 192 20.66 -5.50 9.42
N VAL A 193 19.76 -4.55 9.68
CA VAL A 193 18.65 -4.74 10.64
C VAL A 193 17.32 -5.13 10.00
N PHE A 194 17.28 -5.42 8.71
CA PHE A 194 16.01 -5.64 8.00
C PHE A 194 15.14 -6.73 8.63
N SER A 195 15.74 -7.83 9.06
CA SER A 195 15.05 -8.96 9.69
C SER A 195 14.31 -8.58 10.97
N GLU A 196 14.70 -7.49 11.63
CA GLU A 196 14.07 -6.99 12.85
C GLU A 196 12.98 -5.94 12.57
N THR A 197 12.77 -5.56 11.31
CA THR A 197 11.94 -4.40 10.92
C THR A 197 10.66 -4.77 10.15
N ILE A 198 10.52 -6.05 9.77
CA ILE A 198 9.30 -6.57 9.14
C ILE A 198 8.68 -7.64 10.01
N ASP A 199 7.42 -7.39 10.40
CA ASP A 199 6.60 -8.37 11.07
C ASP A 199 5.98 -9.31 10.03
N TRP A 200 6.56 -10.50 9.88
CA TRP A 200 5.97 -11.57 9.07
C TRP A 200 4.98 -12.37 9.90
N ILE A 201 3.72 -12.39 9.48
CA ILE A 201 2.66 -13.12 10.17
C ILE A 201 2.12 -14.21 9.25
N ARG A 202 2.15 -15.45 9.75
CA ARG A 202 1.52 -16.61 9.11
C ARG A 202 0.26 -17.00 9.87
N TRP A 203 -0.72 -17.58 9.18
CA TRP A 203 -1.93 -18.17 9.78
C TRP A 203 -2.40 -19.38 8.99
#